data_AF-A0A1T5BCP7-F1
#
_entry.id   AF-A0A1T5BCP7-F1
#
_cell.length_a   1.000
_cell.length_b   1.000
_cell.length_c   1.000
_cell.angle_alpha   90.00
_cell.angle_beta   90.00
_cell.angle_gamma   90.00
#
_symmetry.space_group_name_H-M   'P 1'
#
loop_
_entity.id
_entity.type
_entity.pdbx_description
1 polymer ?
#
loop_
_entity_poly.entity_id
_entity_poly.type
_entity_poly.pdbx_seq_one_letter_code
_entity_poly.pdbx_strand_id
1 'polypeptide(L)'
;MNALENHFPTDTDRRMKAIAYSIKPQEKEHLALANGKRHDLTLISNELNAKTVSYAQGKEVVIVSTYDILDRDMLWELKNAGVKKIITRSKITTHIDLREATRMGLKVANAPDEDQSVESIAKQTIRNLNAWDAGKCVGKACCCQKVCTMDDTVTSYLYGNGKK
;
A
#
# COMPACT_ATOMS: atom_id res chain seq x y z
N MET A 1 -37.66 -23.74 15.45
CA MET A 1 -37.02 -23.91 14.14
C MET A 1 -36.30 -22.61 13.84
N ASN A 2 -35.04 -22.49 14.26
CA ASN A 2 -34.26 -21.27 14.04
C ASN A 2 -33.54 -21.40 12.69
N ALA A 3 -33.90 -20.53 11.75
CA ALA A 3 -33.15 -20.36 10.52
C ALA A 3 -31.79 -19.74 10.88
N LEU A 4 -30.72 -20.44 10.50
CA LEU A 4 -29.36 -19.96 10.54
C LEU A 4 -29.25 -18.81 9.53
N GLU A 5 -29.16 -17.58 10.02
CA GLU A 5 -28.82 -16.43 9.19
C GLU A 5 -27.36 -16.57 8.76
N ASN A 6 -27.16 -17.07 7.54
CA ASN A 6 -25.87 -17.06 6.87
C ASN A 6 -25.47 -15.62 6.60
N HIS A 7 -24.61 -15.09 7.46
CA HIS A 7 -23.95 -13.80 7.27
C HIS A 7 -22.92 -13.96 6.14
N PHE A 8 -23.33 -13.65 4.91
CA PHE A 8 -22.39 -13.51 3.79
C PHE A 8 -21.59 -12.22 4.01
N PRO A 9 -20.25 -12.27 4.14
CA PRO A 9 -19.45 -11.06 4.31
C PRO A 9 -19.61 -10.20 3.05
N THR A 10 -20.25 -9.04 3.22
CA THR A 10 -20.24 -7.98 2.22
C THR A 10 -18.79 -7.53 1.99
N ASP A 11 -18.39 -7.33 0.73
CA ASP A 11 -17.04 -6.93 0.25
C ASP A 11 -16.48 -5.62 0.87
N THR A 12 -17.24 -5.00 1.77
CA THR A 12 -16.92 -3.77 2.52
C THR A 12 -16.05 -3.96 3.77
N ASP A 13 -15.67 -5.19 4.18
CA ASP A 13 -14.69 -5.46 5.25
C ASP A 13 -13.34 -5.98 4.72
N ARG A 14 -12.92 -5.53 3.54
CA ARG A 14 -11.61 -5.89 3.02
C ARG A 14 -10.54 -5.00 3.62
N ARG A 15 -9.90 -5.43 4.71
CA ARG A 15 -8.71 -4.75 5.26
C ARG A 15 -7.48 -5.05 4.41
N MET A 16 -6.72 -4.02 4.02
CA MET A 16 -5.40 -4.26 3.43
C MET A 16 -4.47 -5.04 4.37
N LYS A 17 -3.78 -6.03 3.81
CA LYS A 17 -2.70 -6.77 4.45
C LYS A 17 -1.36 -6.18 4.02
N ALA A 18 -0.62 -5.64 4.97
CA ALA A 18 0.66 -4.99 4.73
C ALA A 18 1.75 -5.57 5.65
N ILE A 19 2.99 -5.60 5.15
CA ILE A 19 4.18 -5.88 5.95
C ILE A 19 5.14 -4.70 5.87
N ALA A 20 5.70 -4.30 6.99
CA ALA A 20 6.70 -3.26 7.08
C ALA A 20 8.05 -3.82 7.54
N TYR A 21 9.08 -3.57 6.73
CA TYR A 21 10.45 -3.97 6.97
C TYR A 21 11.25 -2.85 7.64
N SER A 22 12.41 -3.23 8.19
CA SER A 22 13.39 -2.29 8.77
C SER A 22 12.76 -1.36 9.83
N ILE A 23 11.79 -1.87 10.60
CA ILE A 23 11.09 -1.09 11.62
C ILE A 23 11.97 -0.88 12.84
N LYS A 24 12.27 0.39 13.15
CA LYS A 24 12.95 0.79 14.37
C LYS A 24 11.96 0.85 15.56
N PRO A 25 12.43 0.69 16.81
CA PRO A 25 11.56 0.71 17.99
C PRO A 25 10.68 1.97 18.10
N GLN A 26 11.23 3.13 17.74
CA GLN A 26 10.54 4.41 17.80
C GLN A 26 9.39 4.49 16.78
N GLU A 27 9.45 3.77 15.67
CA GLU A 27 8.46 3.83 14.60
C GLU A 27 7.25 2.94 14.88
N LYS A 28 7.47 1.86 15.63
CA LYS A 28 6.46 0.84 15.93
C LYS A 28 5.20 1.44 16.57
N GLU A 29 5.38 2.27 17.57
CA GLU A 29 4.26 2.88 18.30
C GLU A 29 3.47 3.84 17.40
N HIS A 30 4.17 4.74 16.69
CA HIS A 30 3.52 5.70 15.79
C HIS A 30 2.75 5.01 14.65
N LEU A 31 3.31 3.95 14.05
CA LEU A 31 2.60 3.17 13.03
C LEU A 31 1.37 2.45 13.59
N ALA A 32 1.47 1.87 14.78
CA ALA A 32 0.34 1.20 15.43
C ALA A 32 -0.79 2.18 15.77
N LEU A 33 -0.44 3.33 16.36
CA LEU A 33 -1.38 4.41 16.70
C LEU A 33 -2.05 4.98 15.46
N ALA A 34 -1.27 5.30 14.41
CA ALA A 34 -1.83 5.81 13.16
C ALA A 34 -2.75 4.80 12.48
N ASN A 35 -2.44 3.49 12.54
CA ASN A 35 -3.25 2.44 11.91
C ASN A 35 -4.60 2.25 12.60
N GLY A 36 -4.67 2.40 13.93
CA GLY A 36 -5.92 2.22 14.68
C GLY A 36 -6.60 0.86 14.45
N LYS A 37 -5.82 -0.19 14.15
CA LYS A 37 -6.29 -1.55 13.78
C LYS A 37 -7.15 -1.63 12.52
N ARG A 38 -7.10 -0.62 11.65
CA ARG A 38 -7.86 -0.56 10.39
C ARG A 38 -7.30 -1.53 9.34
N HIS A 39 -5.98 -1.68 9.27
CA HIS A 39 -5.31 -2.62 8.36
C HIS A 39 -4.59 -3.74 9.14
N ASP A 40 -4.41 -4.89 8.49
CA ASP A 40 -3.56 -5.99 9.00
C ASP A 40 -2.10 -5.65 8.71
N LEU A 41 -1.45 -5.04 9.70
CA LEU A 41 -0.07 -4.53 9.62
C LEU A 41 0.88 -5.45 10.39
N THR A 42 1.75 -6.12 9.65
CA THR A 42 2.87 -6.90 10.21
C THR A 42 4.11 -6.02 10.24
N LEU A 43 4.70 -5.82 11.41
CA LEU A 43 5.91 -5.00 11.59
C LEU A 43 7.08 -5.91 11.93
N ILE A 44 8.15 -5.86 11.14
CA ILE A 44 9.37 -6.62 11.40
C ILE A 44 10.60 -5.71 11.39
N SER A 45 11.56 -6.02 12.26
CA SER A 45 12.80 -5.26 12.37
C SER A 45 13.89 -5.71 11.38
N ASN A 46 13.67 -6.82 10.68
CA ASN A 46 14.57 -7.31 9.63
C ASN A 46 14.45 -6.46 8.37
N GLU A 47 15.58 -6.28 7.69
CA GLU A 47 15.65 -5.67 6.36
C GLU A 47 15.00 -6.56 5.30
N LEU A 48 14.54 -5.95 4.21
CA LEU A 48 14.07 -6.67 3.04
C LEU A 48 15.27 -7.16 2.21
N ASN A 49 15.41 -8.47 2.09
CA ASN A 49 16.43 -9.13 1.28
C ASN A 49 15.96 -10.53 0.86
N ALA A 50 16.79 -11.25 0.11
CA ALA A 50 16.46 -12.58 -0.42
C ALA A 50 16.02 -13.61 0.66
N LYS A 51 16.45 -13.45 1.92
CA LYS A 51 16.07 -14.34 3.02
C LYS A 51 14.74 -13.97 3.67
N THR A 52 14.31 -12.72 3.54
CA THR A 52 13.16 -12.15 4.28
C THR A 52 12.01 -11.75 3.36
N VAL A 53 12.20 -11.75 2.04
CA VAL A 53 11.16 -11.46 1.04
C VAL A 53 9.98 -12.44 1.13
N SER A 54 10.22 -13.67 1.58
CA SER A 54 9.18 -14.68 1.83
C SER A 54 8.14 -14.24 2.87
N TYR A 55 8.49 -13.33 3.79
CA TYR A 55 7.53 -12.79 4.76
C TYR A 55 6.45 -11.90 4.13
N ALA A 56 6.65 -11.44 2.88
CA ALA A 56 5.65 -10.71 2.13
C ALA A 56 4.57 -11.62 1.50
N GLN A 57 4.72 -12.94 1.58
CA GLN A 57 3.74 -13.88 1.02
C GLN A 57 2.35 -13.66 1.61
N GLY A 58 1.35 -13.53 0.74
CA GLY A 58 -0.04 -13.29 1.14
C GLY A 58 -0.32 -11.87 1.63
N LYS A 59 0.65 -10.94 1.51
CA LYS A 59 0.48 -9.51 1.77
C LYS A 59 0.34 -8.75 0.45
N GLU A 60 -0.60 -7.81 0.41
CA GLU A 60 -0.84 -7.02 -0.80
C GLU A 60 0.09 -5.82 -0.91
N VAL A 61 0.61 -5.35 0.24
CA VAL A 61 1.43 -4.15 0.34
C VAL A 61 2.71 -4.43 1.12
N VAL A 62 3.84 -3.93 0.62
CA VAL A 62 5.09 -3.84 1.39
C VAL A 62 5.40 -2.39 1.72
N ILE A 63 5.90 -2.17 2.93
CA ILE A 63 6.29 -0.87 3.46
C ILE A 63 7.79 -0.94 3.76
N VAL A 64 8.56 -0.05 3.14
CA VAL A 64 10.02 -0.12 3.12
C VAL A 64 10.63 1.21 3.57
N SER A 65 11.91 1.16 3.91
CA SER A 65 12.76 2.30 4.26
C SER A 65 13.80 2.55 3.16
N THR A 66 14.57 3.62 3.30
CA THR A 66 15.70 3.91 2.39
C THR A 66 16.83 2.87 2.45
N TYR A 67 16.82 1.98 3.44
CA TYR A 67 17.81 0.91 3.57
C TYR A 67 17.44 -0.34 2.75
N ASP A 68 16.19 -0.45 2.33
CA ASP A 68 15.68 -1.60 1.59
C ASP A 68 15.82 -1.32 0.08
N ILE A 69 16.61 -2.12 -0.63
CA ILE A 69 16.87 -1.94 -2.07
C ILE A 69 15.86 -2.74 -2.89
N LEU A 70 15.09 -2.03 -3.72
CA LEU A 70 14.08 -2.58 -4.61
C LEU A 70 14.55 -2.43 -6.06
N ASP A 71 15.58 -3.19 -6.39
CA ASP A 71 16.01 -3.39 -7.77
C ASP A 71 15.05 -4.33 -8.53
N ARG A 72 15.37 -4.61 -9.79
CA ARG A 72 14.55 -5.45 -10.66
C ARG A 72 14.26 -6.83 -10.06
N ASP A 73 15.26 -7.47 -9.46
CA ASP A 73 15.14 -8.83 -8.94
C ASP A 73 14.27 -8.85 -7.68
N MET A 74 14.50 -7.90 -6.77
CA MET A 74 13.66 -7.77 -5.57
C MET A 74 12.20 -7.43 -5.92
N LEU A 75 11.97 -6.53 -6.88
CA LEU A 75 10.62 -6.20 -7.36
C LEU A 75 9.91 -7.43 -7.96
N TRP A 76 10.65 -8.29 -8.65
CA TRP A 76 10.12 -9.52 -9.21
C TRP A 76 9.75 -10.53 -8.11
N GLU A 77 10.61 -10.73 -7.12
CA GLU A 77 10.34 -11.59 -5.96
C GLU A 77 9.11 -11.11 -5.16
N LEU A 78 9.02 -9.81 -4.90
CA LEU A 78 7.85 -9.20 -4.24
C LEU A 78 6.57 -9.47 -5.03
N LYS A 79 6.60 -9.27 -6.35
CA LYS A 79 5.45 -9.53 -7.22
C LYS A 79 5.03 -11.00 -7.18
N ASN A 80 5.99 -11.94 -7.20
CA ASN A 80 5.71 -13.37 -7.08
C ASN A 80 5.15 -13.76 -5.71
N ALA A 81 5.53 -13.06 -4.65
CA ALA A 81 4.94 -13.21 -3.32
C ALA A 81 3.48 -12.68 -3.24
N GLY A 82 2.98 -12.06 -4.30
CA GLY A 82 1.61 -11.54 -4.41
C GLY A 82 1.48 -10.05 -4.07
N VAL A 83 2.61 -9.35 -3.88
CA VAL A 83 2.63 -7.91 -3.60
C VAL A 83 2.18 -7.15 -4.84
N LYS A 84 1.32 -6.15 -4.62
CA LYS A 84 0.77 -5.29 -5.67
C LYS A 84 1.17 -3.83 -5.51
N LYS A 85 1.51 -3.42 -4.27
CA LYS A 85 1.77 -2.02 -3.93
C LYS A 85 2.95 -1.91 -2.97
N ILE A 86 3.70 -0.83 -3.09
CA ILE A 86 4.91 -0.53 -2.32
C ILE A 86 4.77 0.87 -1.73
N ILE A 87 5.01 1.02 -0.43
CA ILE A 87 5.12 2.32 0.25
C ILE A 87 6.56 2.48 0.73
N THR A 88 7.23 3.56 0.37
CA THR A 88 8.46 3.97 1.05
C THR A 88 8.15 4.99 2.14
N ARG A 89 8.71 4.78 3.33
CA ARG A 89 8.58 5.65 4.50
C ARG A 89 9.56 6.83 4.45
N SER A 90 9.73 7.40 3.26
CA SER A 90 10.65 8.50 3.02
C SER A 90 10.19 9.32 1.81
N LYS A 91 10.71 10.55 1.67
CA LYS A 91 10.51 11.37 0.47
C LYS A 91 11.28 10.82 -0.74
N ILE A 92 12.45 10.25 -0.47
CA ILE A 92 13.42 9.79 -1.47
C ILE A 92 12.98 8.43 -2.03
N THR A 93 13.10 8.24 -3.35
CA THR A 93 12.72 6.98 -4.02
C THR A 93 13.87 6.34 -4.78
N THR A 94 15.11 6.80 -4.60
CA THR A 94 16.30 6.33 -5.35
C THR A 94 16.66 4.86 -5.09
N HIS A 95 16.19 4.30 -3.97
CA HIS A 95 16.34 2.88 -3.62
C HIS A 95 15.33 1.98 -4.34
N ILE A 96 14.45 2.53 -5.18
CA ILE A 96 13.40 1.80 -5.90
C ILE A 96 13.56 2.03 -7.40
N ASP A 97 13.66 0.96 -8.18
CA ASP A 97 13.54 1.05 -9.63
C ASP A 97 12.08 1.32 -10.03
N LEU A 98 11.70 2.60 -10.05
CA LEU A 98 10.34 3.03 -10.39
C LEU A 98 9.95 2.67 -11.83
N ARG A 99 10.91 2.52 -12.75
CA ARG A 99 10.65 2.13 -14.14
C ARG A 99 10.22 0.68 -14.21
N GLU A 100 11.00 -0.20 -13.57
CA GLU A 100 10.70 -1.62 -13.51
C GLU A 100 9.44 -1.88 -12.68
N ALA A 101 9.26 -1.20 -11.54
CA ALA A 101 8.03 -1.30 -10.76
C ALA A 101 6.80 -0.96 -11.61
N THR A 102 6.86 0.12 -12.41
CA THR A 102 5.80 0.51 -13.34
C THR A 102 5.58 -0.55 -14.42
N ARG A 103 6.65 -1.07 -15.06
CA ARG A 103 6.55 -2.15 -16.07
C ARG A 103 5.91 -3.41 -15.50
N MET A 104 6.20 -3.73 -14.24
CA MET A 104 5.65 -4.90 -13.55
C MET A 104 4.22 -4.69 -13.04
N GLY A 105 3.67 -3.47 -13.14
CA GLY A 105 2.33 -3.14 -12.66
C GLY A 105 2.25 -2.93 -11.13
N LEU A 106 3.39 -2.70 -10.47
CA LEU A 106 3.44 -2.37 -9.05
C LEU A 106 3.14 -0.88 -8.85
N LYS A 107 2.27 -0.57 -7.89
CA LYS A 107 2.00 0.83 -7.49
C LYS A 107 3.00 1.26 -6.43
N VAL A 108 3.57 2.45 -6.55
CA VAL A 108 4.55 2.98 -5.58
C VAL A 108 4.04 4.29 -4.97
N ALA A 109 4.18 4.42 -3.66
CA ALA A 109 3.88 5.64 -2.92
C ALA A 109 5.02 6.03 -1.97
N ASN A 110 5.24 7.32 -1.76
CA ASN A 110 6.24 7.86 -0.83
C ASN A 110 5.60 8.69 0.30
N ALA A 111 6.43 9.33 1.13
CA ALA A 111 6.02 10.31 2.14
C ALA A 111 6.48 11.72 1.71
N PRO A 112 5.66 12.47 0.94
CA PRO A 112 6.11 13.69 0.27
C PRO A 112 6.11 14.93 1.16
N ASP A 113 5.43 14.89 2.31
CA ASP A 113 5.28 16.02 3.23
C ASP A 113 6.64 16.56 3.71
N GLU A 114 6.77 17.87 3.94
CA GLU A 114 8.04 18.46 4.39
C GLU A 114 8.42 18.01 5.81
N ASP A 115 7.43 17.75 6.68
CA ASP A 115 7.66 17.17 7.99
C ASP A 115 8.01 15.68 7.85
N GLN A 116 9.29 15.37 8.03
CA GLN A 116 9.85 14.02 8.01
C GLN A 116 10.00 13.42 9.43
N SER A 117 9.23 13.91 10.41
CA SER A 117 9.13 13.27 11.73
C SER A 117 8.56 11.84 11.62
N VAL A 118 8.92 10.99 12.58
CA VAL A 118 8.43 9.60 12.64
C VAL A 118 6.90 9.55 12.68
N GLU A 119 6.27 10.46 13.42
CA GLU A 119 4.82 10.56 13.52
C GLU A 119 4.18 10.95 12.18
N SER A 120 4.72 11.97 11.50
CA SER A 120 4.22 12.43 10.19
C SER A 120 4.33 11.33 9.14
N ILE A 121 5.48 10.66 9.07
CA ILE A 121 5.72 9.53 8.15
C ILE A 121 4.77 8.37 8.44
N ALA A 122 4.54 8.03 9.71
CA ALA A 122 3.59 7.00 10.09
C ALA A 122 2.16 7.36 9.66
N LYS A 123 1.71 8.58 9.94
CA LYS A 123 0.40 9.10 9.49
C LYS A 123 0.27 9.07 7.98
N GLN A 124 1.30 9.46 7.24
CA GLN A 124 1.30 9.43 5.78
C GLN A 124 1.25 7.99 5.22
N THR A 125 1.99 7.06 5.84
CA THR A 125 2.00 5.64 5.49
C THR A 125 0.59 5.05 5.61
N ILE A 126 -0.11 5.32 6.71
CA ILE A 126 -1.49 4.85 6.90
C ILE A 126 -2.46 5.57 5.96
N ARG A 127 -2.29 6.88 5.71
CA ARG A 127 -3.10 7.60 4.71
C ARG A 127 -3.00 6.95 3.32
N ASN A 128 -1.81 6.51 2.93
CA ASN A 128 -1.61 5.80 1.66
C ASN A 128 -2.36 4.46 1.63
N LEU A 129 -2.29 3.67 2.71
CA LEU A 129 -3.07 2.43 2.85
C LEU A 129 -4.57 2.71 2.77
N ASN A 130 -5.06 3.73 3.49
CA ASN A 130 -6.47 4.10 3.50
C ASN A 130 -7.01 4.44 2.10
N ALA A 131 -6.22 5.17 1.32
CA ALA A 131 -6.60 5.53 -0.04
C ALA A 131 -6.71 4.29 -0.94
N TRP A 132 -5.71 3.41 -0.89
CA TRP A 132 -5.72 2.19 -1.71
C TRP A 132 -6.80 1.19 -1.30
N ASP A 133 -7.10 1.09 -0.01
CA ASP A 133 -8.22 0.33 0.55
C ASP A 133 -9.56 0.83 0.01
N ALA A 134 -9.73 2.15 -0.09
CA ALA A 134 -10.90 2.78 -0.70
C ALA A 134 -10.89 2.77 -2.24
N GLY A 135 -9.95 2.08 -2.89
CA GLY A 135 -9.81 2.05 -4.36
C GLY A 135 -9.31 3.36 -4.98
N LYS A 136 -8.84 4.32 -4.17
CA LYS A 136 -8.40 5.66 -4.60
C LYS A 136 -6.89 5.72 -4.84
N CYS A 137 -6.44 6.70 -5.61
CA CYS A 137 -5.02 7.05 -5.70
C CYS A 137 -4.55 7.82 -4.46
N VAL A 138 -3.25 7.78 -4.19
CA VAL A 138 -2.59 8.46 -3.06
C VAL A 138 -2.20 9.91 -3.36
N GLY A 139 -2.59 10.45 -4.53
CA GLY A 139 -2.37 11.84 -4.91
C GLY A 139 -0.89 12.20 -5.00
N LYS A 140 -0.47 13.25 -4.29
CA LYS A 140 0.94 13.75 -4.29
C LYS A 140 1.97 12.71 -3.83
N ALA A 141 1.54 11.70 -3.08
CA ALA A 141 2.42 10.62 -2.65
C ALA A 141 2.66 9.59 -3.76
N CYS A 142 1.99 9.66 -4.91
CA CYS A 142 2.11 8.67 -5.97
C CYS A 142 3.42 8.84 -6.73
N CYS A 143 4.16 7.74 -6.92
CA CYS A 143 5.43 7.72 -7.65
C CYS A 143 5.34 6.98 -9.00
N CYS A 144 4.13 6.71 -9.50
CA CYS A 144 3.94 6.02 -10.77
C CYS A 144 4.41 6.90 -11.96
N GLN A 145 5.26 6.36 -12.83
CA GLN A 145 5.86 7.12 -13.93
C GLN A 145 4.97 7.24 -15.18
N LYS A 146 3.92 6.42 -15.30
CA LYS A 146 2.91 6.51 -16.36
C LYS A 146 1.57 6.88 -15.73
N VAL A 147 0.85 7.75 -16.44
CA VAL A 147 -0.49 8.24 -16.08
C VAL A 147 -1.33 7.06 -15.60
N CYS A 148 -1.67 7.06 -14.31
CA CYS A 148 -2.67 6.16 -13.78
C CYS A 148 -3.99 6.56 -14.45
N THR A 149 -4.43 5.80 -15.45
CA THR A 149 -5.82 5.86 -15.90
C THR A 149 -6.65 5.37 -14.72
N MET A 150 -7.16 6.32 -13.92
CA MET A 150 -8.29 6.03 -13.06
C MET A 150 -9.39 5.55 -13.99
N ASP A 151 -9.82 4.30 -13.81
CA ASP A 151 -10.93 3.74 -14.54
C ASP A 151 -12.19 4.43 -13.99
N ASP A 152 -12.56 5.58 -14.58
CA ASP A 152 -13.80 6.32 -14.30
C ASP A 152 -15.02 5.59 -14.90
N THR A 153 -15.10 4.26 -14.78
CA THR A 153 -16.24 3.47 -15.26
C THR A 153 -17.45 3.48 -14.31
N VAL A 154 -17.52 4.48 -13.41
CA VAL A 154 -18.71 4.74 -12.57
C VAL A 154 -19.27 6.13 -12.87
N THR A 155 -19.68 6.40 -14.11
CA THR A 155 -20.56 7.55 -14.40
C THR A 155 -21.43 7.42 -15.65
N SER A 156 -21.72 6.20 -16.14
CA SER A 156 -22.67 6.01 -17.25
C SER A 156 -24.08 5.58 -16.83
N TYR A 157 -24.36 5.35 -15.54
CA TYR A 157 -25.69 4.91 -15.07
C TYR A 157 -26.57 6.00 -14.41
N LEU A 158 -26.18 7.27 -14.42
CA LEU A 158 -26.96 8.36 -13.78
C LEU A 158 -27.52 9.44 -14.71
N TYR A 159 -27.48 9.26 -16.04
CA TYR A 159 -28.29 10.08 -16.96
C TYR A 159 -29.13 9.19 -17.87
N GLY A 160 -30.13 8.55 -17.26
CA GLY A 160 -31.33 8.16 -17.97
C GLY A 160 -32.23 9.37 -18.22
N ASN A 161 -32.76 9.44 -19.44
CA ASN A 161 -34.03 10.09 -19.83
C ASN A 161 -34.28 11.55 -19.41
N GLY A 162 -34.09 12.47 -20.38
CA GLY A 162 -34.71 13.78 -20.41
C GLY A 162 -35.20 14.13 -21.81
N LYS A 163 -36.51 13.97 -22.03
CA LYS A 163 -37.27 14.28 -23.26
C LYS A 163 -37.05 15.73 -23.73
N LYS A 164 -36.81 15.93 -25.04
CA LYS A 164 -37.70 16.59 -26.03
C LYS A 164 -37.01 16.66 -27.38
#